data_AF-A0A7J8RC13-F1
#
_entry.id   AF-A0A7J8RC13-F1
#
_cell.length_a   1.000
_cell.length_b   1.000
_cell.length_c   1.000
_cell.angle_alpha   90.00
_cell.angle_beta   90.00
_cell.angle_gamma   90.00
#
_symmetry.space_group_name_H-M   'P 1'
#
loop_
_entity.id
_entity.type
_entity.pdbx_description
1 polymer ?
#
loop_
_entity_poly.entity_id
_entity_poly.type
_entity_poly.pdbx_seq_one_letter_code
_entity_poly.pdbx_strand_id
1 'polypeptide(L)'
;VINGKDKSARYLLPGKHPPDHHRDSRSVSLTKPNAEDESETDSEESDVSGSDGDDTSWISWFCNLRGNEFFCEVDDDYIQDDFNLCGLSSQVPYYDYALDLILDVESSHGDMFTEEQNELVESAAEMLYGLIHARYILTSKGMAAMLDKYKNYDFGRCPRVYCCGQPCLPAGQSDIPRSSTVKIYCPRCEDIYYPRSKYQGSILLAI
;
A
#
# COMPACT_ATOMS: atom_id res chain seq x y z
N VAL A 1 -38.32 -26.06 -49.55
CA VAL A 1 -38.30 -27.53 -49.30
C VAL A 1 -37.41 -27.74 -48.09
N ILE A 2 -37.91 -27.59 -46.86
CA ILE A 2 -38.61 -28.56 -45.96
C ILE A 2 -37.70 -29.65 -45.34
N ASN A 3 -38.00 -29.99 -44.08
CA ASN A 3 -37.41 -31.02 -43.19
C ASN A 3 -35.99 -30.70 -42.64
N GLY A 4 -35.72 -30.63 -41.34
CA GLY A 4 -36.59 -30.68 -40.14
C GLY A 4 -36.60 -32.01 -39.36
N LYS A 5 -36.48 -31.93 -38.02
CA LYS A 5 -36.77 -33.03 -37.07
C LYS A 5 -36.75 -32.56 -35.59
N ASP A 6 -37.81 -32.84 -34.86
CA ASP A 6 -37.92 -32.69 -33.39
C ASP A 6 -37.18 -33.79 -32.61
N LYS A 7 -37.00 -33.59 -31.28
CA LYS A 7 -37.74 -34.40 -30.27
C LYS A 7 -37.56 -33.98 -28.80
N SER A 8 -38.72 -33.80 -28.16
CA SER A 8 -39.14 -33.92 -26.74
C SER A 8 -38.15 -34.01 -25.57
N ALA A 9 -38.51 -33.29 -24.49
CA ALA A 9 -37.91 -33.33 -23.15
C ALA A 9 -38.34 -34.53 -22.28
N ARG A 10 -37.72 -34.66 -21.09
CA ARG A 10 -38.25 -35.35 -19.90
C ARG A 10 -37.74 -34.68 -18.61
N TYR A 11 -38.58 -34.65 -17.57
CA TYR A 11 -38.29 -34.09 -16.24
C TYR A 11 -38.00 -35.21 -15.23
N LEU A 12 -37.20 -34.91 -14.18
CA LEU A 12 -37.22 -35.64 -12.90
C LEU A 12 -36.99 -34.68 -11.72
N LEU A 13 -37.61 -35.00 -10.58
CA LEU A 13 -37.52 -34.31 -9.29
C LEU A 13 -36.96 -35.28 -8.23
N PRO A 14 -36.26 -34.82 -7.18
CA PRO A 14 -36.05 -35.56 -5.93
C PRO A 14 -37.00 -35.08 -4.81
N GLY A 15 -37.27 -35.93 -3.80
CA GLY A 15 -38.11 -35.55 -2.67
C GLY A 15 -37.90 -36.36 -1.37
N LYS A 16 -38.07 -35.68 -0.23
CA LYS A 16 -38.45 -36.10 1.14
C LYS A 16 -37.91 -37.44 1.73
N HIS A 17 -37.05 -37.31 2.75
CA HIS A 17 -37.11 -37.81 4.16
C HIS A 17 -38.21 -38.81 4.61
N PRO A 18 -38.09 -39.48 5.80
CA PRO A 18 -36.97 -39.65 6.78
C PRO A 18 -36.76 -41.18 7.08
N PRO A 19 -36.52 -41.74 8.30
CA PRO A 19 -35.92 -41.33 9.60
C PRO A 19 -34.74 -42.28 10.01
N ASP A 20 -34.31 -42.63 11.24
CA ASP A 20 -34.64 -42.32 12.67
C ASP A 20 -33.46 -42.68 13.63
N HIS A 21 -33.67 -42.52 14.96
CA HIS A 21 -33.15 -43.24 16.15
C HIS A 21 -32.28 -42.51 17.20
N HIS A 22 -32.92 -42.22 18.35
CA HIS A 22 -32.40 -42.00 19.73
C HIS A 22 -31.44 -40.80 19.98
N ARG A 23 -31.40 -40.20 21.18
CA ARG A 23 -31.77 -40.67 22.54
C ARG A 23 -32.36 -39.54 23.43
N ASP A 24 -32.99 -39.93 24.53
CA ASP A 24 -33.89 -39.15 25.40
C ASP A 24 -33.20 -38.19 26.40
N SER A 25 -33.83 -37.04 26.74
CA SER A 25 -34.42 -36.78 28.08
C SER A 25 -34.75 -35.31 28.45
N ARG A 26 -35.83 -35.12 29.23
CA ARG A 26 -36.13 -34.03 30.20
C ARG A 26 -36.44 -32.59 29.72
N SER A 27 -37.73 -32.37 29.45
CA SER A 27 -38.65 -31.44 30.17
C SER A 27 -38.18 -30.07 30.72
N VAL A 28 -38.88 -28.99 30.34
CA VAL A 28 -39.75 -28.14 31.21
C VAL A 28 -40.57 -27.15 30.33
N SER A 29 -41.57 -26.46 30.92
CA SER A 29 -42.72 -25.83 30.24
C SER A 29 -42.56 -24.38 29.73
N LEU A 30 -43.61 -23.93 29.02
CA LEU A 30 -43.80 -22.63 28.35
C LEU A 30 -43.58 -21.37 29.22
N THR A 31 -43.13 -20.28 28.58
CA THR A 31 -43.91 -19.01 28.45
C THR A 31 -43.42 -18.16 27.27
N LYS A 32 -44.25 -17.20 26.82
CA LYS A 32 -43.93 -16.11 25.88
C LYS A 32 -44.45 -14.80 26.48
N PRO A 33 -43.74 -13.68 26.28
CA PRO A 33 -44.40 -12.51 25.70
C PRO A 33 -43.56 -11.83 24.59
N ASN A 34 -44.14 -10.83 23.93
CA ASN A 34 -43.39 -9.88 23.09
C ASN A 34 -42.78 -8.77 23.95
N ALA A 35 -41.73 -8.13 23.43
CA ALA A 35 -41.38 -6.74 23.70
C ALA A 35 -40.94 -6.11 22.36
N GLU A 36 -41.00 -4.78 22.27
CA GLU A 36 -40.67 -4.00 21.09
C GLU A 36 -39.57 -2.99 21.43
N ASP A 37 -38.83 -2.57 20.40
CA ASP A 37 -37.95 -1.40 20.33
C ASP A 37 -36.70 -1.36 21.24
N GLU A 38 -35.80 -0.46 20.82
CA GLU A 38 -34.75 0.31 21.48
C GLU A 38 -33.62 0.51 20.45
N SER A 39 -33.22 1.76 20.23
CA SER A 39 -32.32 2.15 19.13
C SER A 39 -30.99 2.70 19.63
N GLU A 40 -29.93 1.93 19.38
CA GLU A 40 -28.56 2.31 19.75
C GLU A 40 -28.00 3.34 18.74
N THR A 41 -28.12 4.63 19.06
CA THR A 41 -27.42 5.70 18.34
C THR A 41 -26.00 5.85 18.83
N ASP A 42 -25.05 5.20 18.14
CA ASP A 42 -23.63 5.31 18.43
C ASP A 42 -23.05 6.59 17.80
N SER A 43 -22.94 7.64 18.62
CA SER A 43 -22.43 8.95 18.23
C SER A 43 -20.96 9.07 18.67
N GLU A 44 -20.03 8.53 17.86
CA GLU A 44 -18.59 8.70 18.08
C GLU A 44 -18.14 10.14 17.77
N GLU A 45 -18.47 11.07 18.67
CA GLU A 45 -17.98 12.45 18.68
C GLU A 45 -16.49 12.48 19.07
N SER A 46 -15.66 12.15 18.09
CA SER A 46 -14.21 12.15 18.20
C SER A 46 -13.69 13.59 18.14
N ASP A 47 -13.36 14.14 19.32
CA ASP A 47 -12.67 15.42 19.47
C ASP A 47 -11.32 15.39 18.73
N VAL A 48 -11.32 15.87 17.48
CA VAL A 48 -10.10 16.22 16.77
C VAL A 48 -9.49 17.43 17.46
N SER A 49 -8.64 17.16 18.44
CA SER A 49 -7.75 18.14 19.03
C SER A 49 -6.75 18.57 17.96
N GLY A 50 -7.14 19.58 17.18
CA GLY A 50 -6.27 20.25 16.23
C GLY A 50 -5.14 20.93 17.00
N SER A 51 -4.00 20.24 17.07
CA SER A 51 -2.73 20.89 17.41
C SER A 51 -2.44 21.94 16.34
N ASP A 52 -1.98 23.12 16.77
CA ASP A 52 -1.45 24.11 15.84
C ASP A 52 -0.34 23.46 14.98
N GLY A 53 -0.34 23.79 13.69
CA GLY A 53 0.35 22.99 12.67
C GLY A 53 1.88 23.04 12.75
N ASP A 54 2.50 21.88 12.93
CA ASP A 54 3.73 21.58 12.19
C ASP A 54 3.32 21.36 10.72
N ASP A 55 3.67 22.30 9.83
CA ASP A 55 3.48 22.14 8.40
C ASP A 55 4.28 20.91 7.93
N THR A 56 3.56 19.81 7.71
CA THR A 56 4.17 18.50 7.43
C THR A 56 4.66 18.46 6.00
N SER A 57 5.98 18.47 5.80
CA SER A 57 6.60 18.50 4.47
C SER A 57 6.14 17.37 3.56
N TRP A 58 6.12 17.61 2.25
CA TRP A 58 5.72 16.62 1.25
C TRP A 58 6.48 15.30 1.43
N ILE A 59 7.78 15.36 1.73
CA ILE A 59 8.64 14.19 1.96
C ILE A 59 8.17 13.37 3.17
N SER A 60 7.86 14.02 4.30
CA SER A 60 7.42 13.32 5.51
C SER A 60 5.98 12.79 5.35
N TRP A 61 5.09 13.58 4.74
CA TRP A 61 3.75 13.13 4.34
C TRP A 61 3.83 11.87 3.47
N PHE A 62 4.60 11.90 2.38
CA PHE A 62 4.75 10.79 1.44
C PHE A 62 5.34 9.54 2.11
N CYS A 63 6.37 9.68 2.95
CA CYS A 63 6.98 8.54 3.66
C CYS A 63 6.05 7.91 4.70
N ASN A 64 5.11 8.67 5.26
CA ASN A 64 4.10 8.19 6.21
C ASN A 64 2.79 7.68 5.55
N LEU A 65 2.66 7.78 4.22
CA LEU A 65 1.52 7.18 3.51
C LEU A 65 1.49 5.65 3.66
N ARG A 66 0.28 5.10 3.78
CA ARG A 66 0.05 3.66 3.97
C ARG A 66 0.54 2.86 2.75
N GLY A 67 1.54 2.01 2.96
CA GLY A 67 2.23 1.24 1.93
C GLY A 67 3.62 1.77 1.60
N ASN A 68 3.97 3.00 1.98
CA ASN A 68 5.27 3.63 1.76
C ASN A 68 6.27 3.38 2.91
N GLU A 69 5.98 2.46 3.84
CA GLU A 69 6.78 2.29 5.07
C GLU A 69 8.22 1.79 4.81
N PHE A 70 8.57 1.48 3.56
CA PHE A 70 9.91 1.10 3.09
C PHE A 70 10.78 2.31 2.71
N PHE A 71 10.21 3.50 2.50
CA PHE A 71 10.98 4.71 2.26
C PHE A 71 11.63 5.22 3.55
N CYS A 72 12.78 5.88 3.40
CA CYS A 72 13.29 6.81 4.39
C CYS A 72 13.12 8.22 3.82
N GLU A 73 12.99 9.21 4.68
CA GLU A 73 13.03 10.61 4.30
C GLU A 73 14.42 10.93 3.72
N VAL A 74 14.45 11.72 2.64
CA VAL A 74 15.68 12.18 1.97
C VAL A 74 15.94 13.61 2.40
N ASP A 75 17.16 13.92 2.84
CA ASP A 75 17.54 15.28 3.22
C ASP A 75 17.41 16.28 2.06
N ASP A 76 16.78 17.43 2.29
CA ASP A 76 16.63 18.50 1.29
C ASP A 76 18.00 18.94 0.72
N ASP A 77 19.03 19.02 1.58
CA ASP A 77 20.44 19.26 1.22
C ASP A 77 20.94 18.36 0.06
N TYR A 78 20.45 17.12 -0.03
CA TYR A 78 20.84 16.16 -1.06
C TYR A 78 20.06 16.38 -2.37
N ILE A 79 18.81 16.81 -2.27
CA ILE A 79 17.91 17.09 -3.39
C ILE A 79 18.27 18.42 -4.06
N GLN A 80 18.60 19.44 -3.27
CA GLN A 80 18.98 20.78 -3.76
C GLN A 80 20.36 20.84 -4.46
N ASP A 81 21.14 19.76 -4.41
CA ASP A 81 22.38 19.61 -5.18
C ASP A 81 22.09 18.90 -6.53
N ASP A 82 21.96 19.72 -7.58
CA ASP A 82 21.76 19.32 -8.99
C ASP A 82 22.64 18.15 -9.46
N PHE A 83 23.85 18.01 -8.90
CA PHE A 83 24.75 16.91 -9.26
C PHE A 83 24.14 15.55 -8.90
N ASN A 84 23.45 15.43 -7.78
CA ASN A 84 22.77 14.22 -7.33
C ASN A 84 21.53 13.90 -8.19
N LEU A 85 20.89 14.93 -8.76
CA LEU A 85 19.70 14.79 -9.62
C LEU A 85 20.02 14.61 -11.12
N CYS A 86 21.31 14.66 -11.49
CA CYS A 86 21.76 14.62 -12.89
C CYS A 86 21.10 13.50 -13.72
N GLY A 87 20.48 13.89 -14.83
CA GLY A 87 19.80 12.98 -15.78
C GLY A 87 18.39 12.52 -15.39
N LEU A 88 17.80 13.00 -14.30
CA LEU A 88 16.40 12.68 -13.94
C LEU A 88 15.38 13.50 -14.73
N SER A 89 15.70 14.74 -15.10
CA SER A 89 14.81 15.65 -15.86
C SER A 89 14.46 15.17 -17.27
N SER A 90 15.23 14.25 -17.86
CA SER A 90 14.91 13.58 -19.12
C SER A 90 14.10 12.28 -18.95
N GLN A 91 13.74 11.91 -17.72
CA GLN A 91 13.02 10.68 -17.38
C GLN A 91 11.65 10.95 -16.72
N VAL A 92 11.48 12.13 -16.09
CA VAL A 92 10.27 12.54 -15.37
C VAL A 92 9.57 13.67 -16.14
N PRO A 93 8.26 13.56 -16.45
CA PRO A 93 7.49 14.67 -17.01
C PRO A 93 7.23 15.74 -15.94
N TYR A 94 7.08 17.01 -16.33
CA TYR A 94 6.86 18.13 -15.37
C TYR A 94 7.95 18.24 -14.28
N TYR A 95 9.19 17.82 -14.57
CA TYR A 95 10.29 17.69 -13.60
C TYR A 95 10.44 18.89 -12.64
N ASP A 96 10.41 20.13 -13.16
CA ASP A 96 10.61 21.32 -12.33
C ASP A 96 9.46 21.50 -11.31
N TYR A 97 8.20 21.38 -11.76
CA TYR A 97 7.01 21.40 -10.88
C TYR A 97 6.97 20.24 -9.89
N ALA A 98 7.44 19.06 -10.31
CA ALA A 98 7.54 17.88 -9.46
C ALA A 98 8.63 18.05 -8.38
N LEU A 99 9.70 18.80 -8.68
CA LEU A 99 10.78 19.12 -7.74
C LEU A 99 10.36 20.22 -6.75
N ASP A 100 9.71 21.29 -7.23
CA ASP A 100 9.10 22.32 -6.40
C ASP A 100 8.13 21.69 -5.38
N LEU A 101 7.27 20.76 -5.82
CA LEU A 101 6.31 20.06 -4.96
C LEU A 101 6.99 19.15 -3.91
N ILE A 102 8.09 18.47 -4.25
CA ILE A 102 8.85 17.64 -3.28
C ILE A 102 9.52 18.49 -2.19
N LEU A 103 9.92 19.72 -2.54
CA LEU A 103 10.65 20.65 -1.67
C LEU A 103 9.76 21.70 -0.98
N ASP A 104 8.43 21.55 -1.07
CA ASP A 104 7.41 22.48 -0.54
C ASP A 104 7.64 23.95 -0.97
N VAL A 105 8.16 24.16 -2.19
CA VAL A 105 8.42 25.48 -2.76
C VAL A 105 7.13 26.08 -3.33
N GLU A 106 6.78 27.30 -2.92
CA GLU A 106 5.67 28.04 -3.55
C GLU A 106 5.92 28.19 -5.05
N SER A 107 5.01 27.65 -5.88
CA SER A 107 5.21 27.54 -7.33
C SER A 107 5.30 28.92 -8.00
N SER A 108 6.54 29.31 -8.32
CA SER A 108 6.87 30.64 -8.86
C SER A 108 6.24 30.98 -10.22
N HIS A 109 5.63 29.99 -10.86
CA HIS A 109 5.13 30.02 -12.22
C HIS A 109 3.82 30.79 -12.41
N GLY A 110 2.95 30.83 -11.39
CA GLY A 110 1.65 31.55 -11.47
C GLY A 110 0.63 30.98 -12.47
N ASP A 111 0.94 29.84 -13.10
CA ASP A 111 0.05 29.13 -14.02
C ASP A 111 -1.03 28.36 -13.25
N MET A 112 -2.30 28.59 -13.59
CA MET A 112 -3.41 27.78 -13.05
C MET A 112 -3.59 26.52 -13.89
N PHE A 113 -3.07 25.40 -13.38
CA PHE A 113 -3.30 24.07 -13.94
C PHE A 113 -4.75 23.60 -13.84
N THR A 114 -5.15 22.68 -14.71
CA THR A 114 -6.36 21.87 -14.51
C THR A 114 -6.14 20.78 -13.46
N GLU A 115 -7.23 20.24 -12.92
CA GLU A 115 -7.24 19.09 -12.01
C GLU A 115 -6.44 17.89 -12.59
N GLU A 116 -6.70 17.53 -13.84
CA GLU A 116 -5.95 16.51 -14.62
C GLU A 116 -4.44 16.81 -14.75
N GLN A 117 -4.04 18.09 -14.82
CA GLN A 117 -2.63 18.46 -14.85
C GLN A 117 -1.97 18.36 -13.48
N ASN A 118 -2.68 18.65 -12.39
CA ASN A 118 -2.17 18.47 -11.02
C ASN A 118 -1.96 16.97 -10.71
N GLU A 119 -2.90 16.09 -11.07
CA GLU A 119 -2.72 14.61 -10.94
C GLU A 119 -1.44 14.11 -11.65
N LEU A 120 -1.10 14.71 -12.80
CA LEU A 120 0.11 14.39 -13.55
C LEU A 120 1.40 14.93 -12.90
N VAL A 121 1.34 16.08 -12.22
CA VAL A 121 2.46 16.62 -11.42
C VAL A 121 2.67 15.81 -10.15
N GLU A 122 1.59 15.42 -9.46
CA GLU A 122 1.64 14.57 -8.26
C GLU A 122 2.29 13.21 -8.58
N SER A 123 1.84 12.47 -9.60
CA SER A 123 2.47 11.17 -9.94
C SER A 123 3.84 11.32 -10.62
N ALA A 124 4.21 12.52 -11.07
CA ALA A 124 5.59 12.85 -11.42
C ALA A 124 6.47 13.06 -10.19
N ALA A 125 5.97 13.71 -9.13
CA ALA A 125 6.66 13.86 -7.85
C ALA A 125 6.88 12.50 -7.15
N GLU A 126 5.86 11.62 -7.12
CA GLU A 126 6.04 10.23 -6.65
C GLU A 126 7.19 9.52 -7.39
N MET A 127 7.23 9.66 -8.72
CA MET A 127 8.22 9.01 -9.57
C MET A 127 9.62 9.61 -9.41
N LEU A 128 9.71 10.93 -9.28
CA LEU A 128 10.96 11.65 -9.04
C LEU A 128 11.53 11.31 -7.67
N TYR A 129 10.72 11.37 -6.61
CA TYR A 129 11.15 11.02 -5.26
C TYR A 129 11.63 9.57 -5.17
N GLY A 130 10.95 8.62 -5.84
CA GLY A 130 11.44 7.25 -5.94
C GLY A 130 12.80 7.12 -6.63
N LEU A 131 13.03 7.84 -7.73
CA LEU A 131 14.32 7.85 -8.44
C LEU A 131 15.43 8.56 -7.66
N ILE A 132 15.10 9.55 -6.83
CA ILE A 132 16.01 10.23 -5.89
C ILE A 132 16.37 9.28 -4.75
N HIS A 133 15.37 8.64 -4.12
CA HIS A 133 15.53 7.72 -3.00
C HIS A 133 16.46 6.55 -3.37
N ALA A 134 16.27 5.95 -4.55
CA ALA A 134 17.14 4.90 -5.07
C ALA A 134 18.62 5.31 -5.20
N ARG A 135 18.91 6.59 -5.43
CA ARG A 135 20.29 7.14 -5.38
C ARG A 135 20.72 7.43 -3.94
N TYR A 136 19.83 8.02 -3.14
CA TYR A 136 20.11 8.45 -1.78
C TYR A 136 20.49 7.29 -0.85
N ILE A 137 19.82 6.13 -0.94
CA ILE A 137 20.09 4.96 -0.09
C ILE A 137 21.47 4.33 -0.33
N LEU A 138 22.18 4.73 -1.40
CA LEU A 138 23.57 4.34 -1.66
C LEU A 138 24.60 5.31 -1.04
N THR A 139 24.15 6.43 -0.47
CA THR A 139 24.98 7.38 0.28
C THR A 139 25.19 6.93 1.73
N SER A 140 26.21 7.47 2.40
CA SER A 140 26.44 7.20 3.83
C SER A 140 25.29 7.63 4.75
N LYS A 141 24.54 8.68 4.40
CA LYS A 141 23.36 9.12 5.17
C LYS A 141 22.18 8.16 4.94
N GLY A 142 21.81 7.94 3.68
CA GLY A 142 20.70 7.04 3.33
C GLY A 142 20.90 5.60 3.79
N MET A 143 22.12 5.05 3.68
CA MET A 143 22.45 3.74 4.27
C MET A 143 22.25 3.70 5.79
N ALA A 144 22.51 4.79 6.51
CA ALA A 144 22.29 4.85 7.97
C ALA A 144 20.80 4.87 8.31
N ALA A 145 20.00 5.70 7.63
CA ALA A 145 18.55 5.76 7.79
C ALA A 145 17.88 4.41 7.50
N MET A 146 18.25 3.77 6.37
CA MET A 146 17.76 2.43 6.01
C MET A 146 18.23 1.35 7.01
N LEU A 147 19.44 1.47 7.58
CA LEU A 147 19.93 0.56 8.62
C LEU A 147 19.14 0.69 9.94
N ASP A 148 18.63 1.86 10.29
CA ASP A 148 17.80 2.03 11.48
C ASP A 148 16.39 1.46 11.28
N LYS A 149 15.76 1.70 10.11
CA LYS A 149 14.53 1.00 9.69
C LYS A 149 14.69 -0.53 9.66
N TYR A 150 15.86 -1.02 9.25
CA TYR A 150 16.19 -2.46 9.28
C TYR A 150 16.22 -3.04 10.70
N LYS A 151 16.80 -2.32 11.68
CA LYS A 151 16.82 -2.73 13.10
C LYS A 151 15.41 -2.76 13.70
N ASN A 152 14.55 -1.82 13.28
CA ASN A 152 13.18 -1.66 13.77
C ASN A 152 12.18 -2.65 13.14
N TYR A 153 12.59 -3.40 12.11
CA TYR A 153 11.78 -4.36 11.34
C TYR A 153 10.71 -3.74 10.41
N ASP A 154 10.85 -2.47 10.03
CA ASP A 154 9.92 -1.75 9.14
C ASP A 154 9.72 -2.49 7.80
N PHE A 155 10.81 -2.99 7.23
CA PHE A 155 10.85 -3.80 5.99
C PHE A 155 10.30 -5.23 6.17
N GLY A 156 9.79 -5.54 7.37
CA GLY A 156 9.28 -6.86 7.72
C GLY A 156 10.35 -7.91 7.98
N ARG A 157 9.92 -9.18 7.92
CA ARG A 157 10.68 -10.35 8.36
C ARG A 157 10.56 -11.48 7.37
N CYS A 158 11.64 -12.25 7.22
CA CYS A 158 11.71 -13.41 6.35
C CYS A 158 10.56 -14.41 6.63
N PRO A 159 9.84 -14.89 5.59
CA PRO A 159 8.75 -15.84 5.76
C PRO A 159 9.18 -17.27 6.08
N ARG A 160 10.46 -17.65 5.84
CA ARG A 160 10.95 -19.00 6.17
C ARG A 160 11.05 -19.18 7.69
N VAL A 161 10.39 -20.21 8.23
CA VAL A 161 10.40 -20.54 9.68
C VAL A 161 11.83 -20.70 10.23
N TYR A 162 12.72 -21.39 9.48
CA TYR A 162 14.12 -21.58 9.85
C TYR A 162 14.97 -20.29 9.84
N CYS A 163 14.44 -19.17 9.34
CA CYS A 163 15.08 -17.86 9.48
C CYS A 163 14.75 -17.15 10.80
N CYS A 164 13.93 -17.74 11.67
CA CYS A 164 13.60 -17.23 13.00
C CYS A 164 13.10 -15.77 13.04
N GLY A 165 12.44 -15.31 11.95
CA GLY A 165 11.97 -13.93 11.84
C GLY A 165 13.08 -12.88 11.66
N GLN A 166 14.21 -13.26 11.03
CA GLN A 166 15.26 -12.35 10.54
C GLN A 166 14.65 -11.11 9.84
N PRO A 167 15.09 -9.88 10.16
CA PRO A 167 14.71 -8.68 9.41
C PRO A 167 15.23 -8.75 7.96
N CYS A 168 14.41 -8.26 7.03
CA CYS A 168 14.73 -8.16 5.61
C CYS A 168 15.10 -6.73 5.21
N LEU A 169 15.65 -6.56 4.01
CA LEU A 169 15.79 -5.26 3.33
C LEU A 169 14.81 -5.20 2.15
N PRO A 170 14.37 -4.02 1.68
CA PRO A 170 13.70 -3.91 0.38
C PRO A 170 14.65 -4.29 -0.75
N ALA A 171 14.09 -4.70 -1.90
CA ALA A 171 14.84 -4.94 -3.12
C ALA A 171 13.93 -4.91 -4.36
N GLY A 172 14.30 -4.10 -5.35
CA GLY A 172 13.82 -4.17 -6.72
C GLY A 172 14.34 -5.41 -7.45
N GLN A 173 13.69 -5.76 -8.56
CA GLN A 173 14.16 -6.81 -9.49
C GLN A 173 14.57 -6.25 -10.86
N SER A 174 14.55 -4.92 -11.00
CA SER A 174 14.79 -4.15 -12.21
C SER A 174 14.85 -2.67 -11.83
N ASP A 175 15.83 -1.94 -12.35
CA ASP A 175 16.02 -0.51 -12.10
C ASP A 175 15.06 0.37 -12.92
N ILE A 176 14.24 -0.23 -13.79
CA ILE A 176 13.26 0.46 -14.62
C ILE A 176 11.97 0.71 -13.79
N PRO A 177 11.55 1.98 -13.58
CA PRO A 177 10.32 2.28 -12.85
C PRO A 177 9.08 1.57 -13.42
N ARG A 178 8.17 1.19 -12.53
CA ARG A 178 6.90 0.50 -12.82
C ARG A 178 7.03 -0.86 -13.54
N SER A 179 8.25 -1.39 -13.73
CA SER A 179 8.49 -2.70 -14.37
C SER A 179 8.29 -3.91 -13.46
N SER A 180 8.44 -3.73 -12.14
CA SER A 180 8.16 -4.74 -11.13
C SER A 180 7.80 -4.06 -9.80
N THR A 181 7.04 -4.74 -8.95
CA THR A 181 6.79 -4.26 -7.58
C THR A 181 7.93 -4.64 -6.64
N VAL A 182 8.12 -3.85 -5.58
CA VAL A 182 9.18 -4.07 -4.58
C VAL A 182 9.08 -5.46 -3.94
N LYS A 183 10.24 -6.05 -3.62
CA LYS A 183 10.37 -7.31 -2.88
C LYS A 183 11.14 -7.06 -1.58
N ILE A 184 11.28 -8.11 -0.77
CA ILE A 184 12.13 -8.10 0.43
C ILE A 184 13.19 -9.21 0.34
N TYR A 185 14.45 -8.85 0.54
CA TYR A 185 15.60 -9.75 0.56
C TYR A 185 15.91 -10.23 1.98
N CYS A 186 16.11 -11.53 2.18
CA CYS A 186 16.53 -12.10 3.45
C CYS A 186 18.04 -12.39 3.49
N PRO A 187 18.85 -11.65 4.29
CA PRO A 187 20.30 -11.87 4.38
C PRO A 187 20.72 -13.15 5.15
N ARG A 188 19.77 -13.96 5.66
CA ARG A 188 20.04 -15.24 6.33
C ARG A 188 19.83 -16.46 5.41
N CYS A 189 19.04 -16.33 4.36
CA CYS A 189 18.80 -17.43 3.40
C CYS A 189 18.97 -17.02 1.93
N GLU A 190 19.51 -15.82 1.69
CA GLU A 190 20.02 -15.36 0.39
C GLU A 190 18.96 -15.44 -0.72
N ASP A 191 17.74 -15.03 -0.40
CA ASP A 191 16.53 -15.28 -1.19
C ASP A 191 15.49 -14.14 -1.03
N ILE A 192 14.60 -13.99 -2.01
CA ILE A 192 13.75 -12.81 -2.23
C ILE A 192 12.26 -13.19 -2.12
N TYR A 193 11.48 -12.35 -1.42
CA TYR A 193 10.07 -12.60 -1.13
C TYR A 193 9.18 -11.39 -1.45
N TYR A 194 7.88 -11.65 -1.60
CA TYR A 194 6.88 -10.57 -1.59
C TYR A 194 6.69 -10.03 -0.16
N PRO A 195 6.46 -8.71 0.01
CA PRO A 195 6.02 -8.15 1.29
C PRO A 195 4.76 -8.83 1.81
N ARG A 196 4.59 -8.87 3.14
CA ARG A 196 3.36 -9.43 3.75
C ARG A 196 2.17 -8.47 3.66
N SER A 197 2.44 -7.16 3.63
CA SER A 197 1.41 -6.15 3.39
C SER A 197 1.10 -6.07 1.90
N LYS A 198 -0.19 -6.12 1.54
CA LYS A 198 -0.63 -5.90 0.15
C LYS A 198 -0.36 -4.47 -0.33
N TYR A 199 -0.29 -3.51 0.59
CA TYR A 199 -0.08 -2.09 0.29
C TYR A 199 1.39 -1.83 -0.11
N GLN A 200 2.35 -2.40 0.62
CA GLN A 200 3.77 -2.41 0.24
C GLN A 200 4.00 -3.10 -1.11
N GLY A 201 3.20 -4.12 -1.42
CA GLY A 201 3.19 -4.78 -2.73
C GLY A 201 2.75 -3.90 -3.91
N SER A 202 2.29 -2.66 -3.66
CA SER A 202 1.97 -1.66 -4.69
C SER A 202 3.11 -0.68 -4.98
N ILE A 203 4.20 -0.66 -4.21
CA ILE A 203 5.38 0.17 -4.56
C ILE A 203 5.92 -0.34 -5.90
N LEU A 204 5.77 0.51 -6.92
CA LEU A 204 6.24 0.33 -8.30
C LEU A 204 7.52 1.15 -8.60
N LEU A 205 8.03 1.84 -7.59
CA LEU A 205 9.29 2.58 -7.62
C LEU A 205 10.45 1.64 -7.30
N ALA A 206 11.63 1.88 -7.88
CA ALA A 206 12.82 1.09 -7.57
C ALA A 206 13.36 1.49 -6.19
N ILE A 207 13.66 0.47 -5.36
CA ILE A 207 14.33 0.57 -4.04
C ILE A 207 15.31 -0.60 -3.96
#